data_AF-A0A3P8M1T7-F1
#
_entry.id   AF-A0A3P8M1T7-F1
#
_cell.length_a   1.000
_cell.length_b   1.000
_cell.length_c   1.000
_cell.angle_alpha   90.00
_cell.angle_beta   90.00
_cell.angle_gamma   90.00
#
_symmetry.space_group_name_H-M   'P 1'
#
loop_
_entity.id
_entity.type
_entity.pdbx_description
1 polymer ?
#
loop_
_entity_poly.entity_id
_entity_poly.type
_entity_poly.pdbx_seq_one_letter_code
_entity_poly.pdbx_strand_id
1 'polypeptide(L)' 'MIRNSGNEPTIIYYLDTPPTRDELIKLISDMELRLRALLRKNVEPYEHLGLDEENSVMSS' A
#
# COMPACT_ATOMS: atom_id res chain seq x y z
N MET A 1 9.12 13.81 -13.15
CA MET A 1 8.30 13.14 -14.18
C MET A 1 6.85 13.63 -14.20
N ILE A 2 6.11 13.62 -13.07
CA ILE A 2 4.70 14.04 -13.07
C ILE A 2 4.51 15.51 -13.51
N ARG A 3 5.23 16.45 -12.90
CA ARG A 3 5.17 17.87 -13.32
C ARG A 3 5.68 18.13 -14.74
N ASN A 4 6.59 17.29 -15.23
CA ASN A 4 7.17 17.43 -16.57
C ASN A 4 6.16 17.09 -17.68
N SER A 5 5.02 16.45 -17.35
CA SER A 5 3.91 16.24 -18.29
C SER A 5 2.92 17.40 -18.33
N GLY A 6 3.18 18.50 -17.59
CA GLY A 6 2.29 19.67 -17.50
C GLY A 6 1.14 19.53 -16.51
N ASN A 7 1.06 18.39 -15.80
CA ASN A 7 0.05 18.16 -14.76
C ASN A 7 0.60 18.54 -13.38
N GLU A 8 -0.12 19.37 -12.64
CA GLU A 8 0.19 19.63 -11.22
C GLU A 8 -0.62 18.66 -10.34
N PRO A 9 0.04 17.69 -9.68
CA PRO A 9 -0.65 16.71 -8.86
C PRO A 9 -1.02 17.30 -7.50
N THR A 10 -2.08 16.75 -6.90
CA THR A 10 -2.28 16.92 -5.45
C THR A 10 -1.24 16.08 -4.72
N ILE A 11 -0.47 16.70 -3.82
CA ILE A 11 0.57 16.02 -3.03
C ILE A 11 -0.03 15.59 -1.69
N ILE A 12 0.04 14.30 -1.37
CA ILE A 12 -0.42 13.73 -0.10
C ILE A 12 0.80 13.13 0.61
N TYR A 13 1.12 13.65 1.80
CA TYR A 13 2.13 13.07 2.69
C TYR A 13 1.51 11.89 3.44
N TYR A 14 1.48 10.72 2.83
CA TYR A 14 0.71 9.56 3.32
C TYR A 14 1.15 9.02 4.70
N LEU A 15 2.33 9.40 5.20
CA LEU A 15 2.76 9.06 6.55
C LEU A 15 2.11 9.98 7.61
N ASP A 16 1.83 11.23 7.24
CA ASP A 16 1.21 12.22 8.12
C ASP A 16 -0.32 12.20 7.99
N THR A 17 -0.81 12.06 6.75
CA THR A 17 -2.23 11.99 6.41
C THR A 17 -2.48 10.70 5.63
N PRO A 18 -2.57 9.54 6.31
CA PRO A 18 -2.84 8.28 5.65
C PRO A 18 -4.24 8.26 5.04
N PRO A 19 -4.45 7.53 3.92
CA PRO A 19 -5.79 7.34 3.38
C PRO A 19 -6.67 6.59 4.38
N THR A 20 -7.98 6.84 4.32
CA THR A 20 -8.95 6.03 5.04
C THR A 20 -8.93 4.59 4.52
N ARG A 21 -9.51 3.68 5.30
CA ARG A 21 -9.62 2.25 4.92
C ARG A 21 -10.28 2.08 3.56
N ASP A 22 -11.38 2.78 3.31
CA ASP A 22 -12.16 2.63 2.08
C ASP A 22 -11.44 3.22 0.87
N GLU A 23 -10.74 4.35 1.05
CA GLU A 23 -9.87 4.93 0.02
C GLU A 23 -8.71 3.98 -0.32
N LEU A 24 -8.08 3.37 0.68
CA LEU A 24 -6.98 2.43 0.46
C LEU A 24 -7.45 1.20 -0.34
N ILE A 25 -8.62 0.64 0.01
CA ILE A 25 -9.21 -0.49 -0.73
C ILE A 25 -9.48 -0.11 -2.18
N LYS A 26 -10.06 1.08 -2.41
CA LYS A 26 -10.31 1.59 -3.76
C LYS A 26 -9.02 1.75 -4.56
N LEU A 27 -7.99 2.38 -3.98
CA LEU A 27 -6.70 2.58 -4.63
C LEU A 27 -6.05 1.25 -5.04
N ILE A 28 -6.11 0.23 -4.16
CA ILE A 28 -5.58 -1.10 -4.48
C ILE A 28 -6.33 -1.73 -5.65
N SER A 29 -7.66 -1.60 -5.68
CA SER A 29 -8.50 -2.10 -6.77
C SER A 29 -8.20 -1.38 -8.09
N ASP A 30 -8.08 -0.05 -8.06
CA ASP A 30 -7.80 0.78 -9.25
C ASP A 30 -6.41 0.50 -9.83
N MET A 31 -5.45 0.07 -8.99
CA MET A 31 -4.11 -0.34 -9.42
C MET A 31 -4.04 -1.80 -9.90
N GLU A 32 -5.11 -2.58 -9.75
CA GLU A 32 -5.17 -4.02 -10.04
C GLU A 32 -4.07 -4.82 -9.31
N LEU A 33 -3.72 -4.39 -8.09
CA LEU A 33 -2.68 -5.01 -7.27
C LEU A 33 -3.29 -5.90 -6.18
N ARG A 34 -2.57 -6.97 -5.84
CA ARG A 34 -2.83 -7.70 -4.59
C ARG A 34 -2.37 -6.83 -3.41
N LEU A 35 -3.13 -6.80 -2.31
CA LEU A 35 -2.76 -6.06 -1.09
C LEU A 35 -1.32 -6.37 -0.63
N ARG A 36 -0.92 -7.64 -0.75
CA ARG A 36 0.44 -8.09 -0.42
C ARG A 36 1.54 -7.39 -1.23
N ALA A 37 1.28 -7.06 -2.49
CA ALA A 37 2.24 -6.39 -3.35
C ALA A 37 2.48 -4.93 -2.94
N LEU A 38 1.56 -4.32 -2.17
CA LEU A 38 1.69 -2.96 -1.68
C LEU A 38 2.49 -2.85 -0.36
N LEU A 39 2.70 -3.96 0.34
CA LEU A 39 3.43 -3.95 1.61
C LEU A 39 4.91 -3.64 1.37
N ARG A 40 5.40 -2.58 2.03
CA ARG A 40 6.82 -2.23 2.03
C ARG A 40 7.58 -3.21 2.92
N LYS A 41 8.54 -3.93 2.33
CA LYS A 41 9.51 -4.75 3.07
C LYS A 41 10.61 -3.88 3.70
N ASN A 42 11.39 -4.47 4.60
CA ASN A 42 12.52 -3.82 5.29
C ASN A 42 12.11 -2.56 6.07
N VAL A 43 10.96 -2.64 6.75
CA VAL A 43 10.52 -1.66 7.75
C VAL A 43 10.23 -2.40 9.04
N GLU A 44 10.51 -1.76 10.17
CA GLU A 44 10.37 -2.37 11.50
C GLU A 44 8.99 -3.03 11.73
N PRO A 45 7.85 -2.41 11.33
CA PRO A 45 6.55 -3.04 11.51
C PRO A 45 6.35 -4.30 10.67
N TYR A 46 6.99 -4.39 9.49
CA TYR A 46 6.87 -5.55 8.61
C TYR A 46 7.60 -6.77 9.19
N GLU A 47 8.78 -6.54 9.76
CA GLU A 47 9.61 -7.57 10.37
C GLU A 47 9.05 -8.03 11.71
N HIS A 48 8.67 -7.09 12.59
CA HIS A 48 8.12 -7.42 13.91
C HIS A 48 6.79 -8.17 13.86
N LEU A 49 5.96 -7.89 12.85
CA LEU A 49 4.70 -8.60 12.66
C LEU A 49 4.86 -9.90 11.87
N GLY A 50 6.09 -10.29 11.52
CA GLY A 50 6.37 -11.52 10.77
C GLY A 50 5.64 -11.55 9.42
N LEU A 51 5.40 -10.37 8.82
CA LEU A 51 4.49 -10.31 7.70
C LEU A 51 5.02 -11.11 6.51
N ASP A 52 6.32 -11.36 6.37
CA ASP A 52 6.88 -12.14 5.25
C ASP A 52 6.30 -13.57 5.16
N GLU A 53 5.80 -14.12 6.26
CA GLU A 53 5.15 -15.42 6.29
C GLU A 53 3.87 -15.41 5.43
N GLU A 54 3.91 -16.18 4.34
CA GLU A 54 2.70 -16.54 3.61
C GLU A 54 1.92 -17.50 4.51
N ASN A 55 1.04 -16.95 5.35
CA ASN A 55 0.10 -17.73 6.15
C ASN A 55 -0.92 -18.41 5.21
N SER A 56 -0.45 -19.42 4.47
CA SER A 56 -1.27 -20.46 3.86
C SER A 56 -1.62 -21.47 4.95
N VAL A 57 -2.37 -21.01 5.96
CA VAL A 57 -3.16 -21.92 6.79
C VAL A 57 -4.51 -22.06 6.10
N MET A 58 -4.57 -23.15 5.33
CA MET A 58 -5.79 -23.85 4.96
C MET A 58 -6.86 -23.68 6.05
N SER A 59 -7.97 -23.06 5.71
CA SER A 59 -9.22 -23.19 6.47
C SER A 59 -10.27 -23.77 5.53
N SER A 60 -10.24 -25.09 5.40
CA SER A 60 -11.34 -25.98 5.01
C SER A 60 -11.09 -27.33 5.68
#